data_AF-A0A0C2J9C4-F1
#
_entry.id   AF-A0A0C2J9C4-F1
#
_cell.length_a   1.000
_cell.length_b   1.000
_cell.length_c   1.000
_cell.angle_alpha   90.00
_cell.angle_beta   90.00
_cell.angle_gamma   90.00
#
_symmetry.space_group_name_H-M   'P 1'
#
loop_
_entity.id
_entity.type
_entity.pdbx_description
1 polymer ?
#
loop_
_entity_poly.entity_id
_entity_poly.type
_entity_poly.pdbx_seq_one_letter_code
_entity_poly.pdbx_strand_id
1 'polypeptide(L)'
;MSQSREVGRFIPTRDATAMFQKSKIQTEISGVKAAILWHCLGKYTKKSLTLLLKRLANLEVIQKLDIEDLPTDFPIRKPMESPEAKNIDMEAIFGAKEIWPYLTIRDYREAYLFKQTTPTAVAKKIIDLCHGETIKSYNATVEIRPDEVLEAAKQSTARYDEGKSLSVLDGVPFFVKEHIKIVKASMN
;
A
#
# COMPACT_ATOMS: atom_id res chain seq x y z
N MET A 1 26.29 21.97 -36.73
CA MET A 1 25.52 22.87 -35.84
C MET A 1 24.29 22.12 -35.37
N SER A 2 24.37 21.54 -34.17
CA SER A 2 23.32 20.72 -33.56
C SER A 2 22.32 21.65 -32.87
N GLN A 3 21.13 21.82 -33.44
CA GLN A 3 20.04 22.55 -32.78
C GLN A 3 19.34 21.62 -31.80
N SER A 4 19.62 21.85 -30.52
CA SER A 4 18.89 21.32 -29.38
C SER A 4 17.42 21.74 -29.49
N ARG A 5 16.51 20.77 -29.65
CA ARG A 5 15.07 21.02 -29.53
C ARG A 5 14.74 21.13 -28.04
N GLU A 6 14.39 22.35 -27.61
CA GLU A 6 13.84 22.60 -26.29
C GLU A 6 12.60 21.71 -26.08
N VAL A 7 12.63 20.92 -25.02
CA VAL A 7 11.48 20.15 -24.55
C VAL A 7 10.45 21.16 -24.08
N GLY A 8 9.40 21.35 -24.87
CA GLY A 8 8.33 22.31 -24.57
C GLY A 8 7.84 22.14 -23.14
N ARG A 9 7.98 23.20 -22.33
CA ARG A 9 7.26 23.29 -21.06
C ARG A 9 5.78 23.22 -21.39
N PHE A 10 5.10 22.21 -20.87
CA PHE A 10 3.65 22.22 -20.76
C PHE A 10 3.25 23.40 -19.87
N ILE A 11 2.90 24.52 -20.50
CA ILE A 11 2.21 25.62 -19.85
C ILE A 11 0.73 25.29 -20.05
N PRO A 12 0.00 24.84 -19.02
CA PRO A 12 -1.44 24.67 -19.16
C PRO A 12 -2.01 26.02 -19.59
N THR A 13 -2.61 26.06 -20.78
CA THR A 13 -3.42 27.20 -21.20
C THR A 13 -4.42 27.48 -20.08
N ARG A 14 -4.57 28.76 -19.70
CA ARG A 14 -5.43 29.22 -18.59
C ARG A 14 -6.84 28.60 -18.57
N ASP A 15 -7.33 28.09 -19.71
CA ASP A 15 -8.62 27.41 -19.87
C ASP A 15 -8.69 25.95 -19.40
N ALA A 16 -7.60 25.18 -19.37
CA ALA A 16 -7.66 23.77 -18.95
C ALA A 16 -7.95 23.66 -17.45
N THR A 17 -7.43 24.59 -16.66
CA THR A 17 -7.65 24.67 -15.21
C THR A 17 -9.10 25.03 -14.88
N ALA A 18 -9.81 25.73 -15.78
CA ALA A 18 -11.22 26.07 -15.63
C ALA A 18 -12.17 24.92 -16.05
N MET A 19 -11.76 24.05 -16.98
CA MET A 19 -12.57 22.90 -17.43
C MET A 19 -12.74 21.80 -16.37
N PHE A 20 -11.82 21.70 -15.42
CA PHE A 20 -11.89 20.76 -14.29
C PHE A 20 -12.48 21.42 -13.02
N GLN A 21 -13.45 22.32 -13.18
CA GLN A 21 -14.23 22.81 -12.05
C GLN A 21 -14.99 21.62 -11.44
N LYS A 22 -14.61 21.23 -10.22
CA LYS A 22 -15.14 20.06 -9.48
C LYS A 22 -16.67 20.06 -9.49
N SER A 23 -17.27 19.26 -10.37
CA SER A 23 -18.67 18.85 -10.23
C SER A 23 -18.77 18.03 -8.94
N LYS A 24 -19.23 18.67 -7.88
CA LYS A 24 -19.43 18.11 -6.54
C LYS A 24 -20.64 17.16 -6.56
N ILE A 25 -20.52 16.05 -7.27
CA ILE A 25 -21.51 14.97 -7.29
C ILE A 25 -20.85 13.74 -6.69
N GLN A 26 -20.60 13.79 -5.38
CA GLN A 26 -20.48 12.59 -4.57
C GLN A 26 -21.73 12.58 -3.68
N THR A 27 -22.82 12.05 -4.21
CA THR A 27 -23.92 11.60 -3.35
C THR A 27 -23.44 10.36 -2.64
N GLU A 28 -23.42 10.38 -1.31
CA GLU A 28 -23.12 9.22 -0.50
C GLU A 28 -24.31 8.25 -0.58
N ILE A 29 -24.11 7.13 -1.27
CA ILE A 29 -25.13 6.10 -1.46
C ILE A 29 -24.67 4.88 -0.67
N SER A 30 -25.43 4.50 0.35
CA SER A 30 -25.11 3.37 1.22
C SER A 30 -26.29 2.40 1.36
N GLY A 31 -25.99 1.18 1.81
CA GLY A 31 -26.99 0.14 2.09
C GLY A 31 -27.86 -0.24 0.90
N VAL A 32 -29.18 -0.32 1.12
CA VAL A 32 -30.15 -0.78 0.12
C VAL A 32 -30.17 0.11 -1.13
N LYS A 33 -29.95 1.42 -0.98
CA LYS A 33 -29.89 2.35 -2.12
C LYS A 33 -28.72 2.02 -3.05
N ALA A 34 -27.57 1.61 -2.49
CA ALA A 34 -26.39 1.21 -3.27
C ALA A 34 -26.63 -0.12 -4.00
N ALA A 35 -27.26 -1.09 -3.32
CA ALA A 35 -27.60 -2.38 -3.91
C ALA A 35 -28.59 -2.24 -5.09
N ILE A 36 -29.60 -1.39 -4.95
CA ILE A 36 -30.56 -1.10 -6.02
C ILE A 36 -29.84 -0.42 -7.20
N LEU A 37 -29.02 0.61 -6.93
CA LEU A 37 -28.25 1.28 -7.99
C LEU A 37 -27.33 0.29 -8.73
N TRP A 38 -26.65 -0.60 -8.00
CA TRP A 38 -25.83 -1.65 -8.59
C TRP A 38 -26.64 -2.60 -9.46
N HIS A 39 -27.82 -3.02 -9.01
CA HIS A 39 -28.73 -3.86 -9.81
C HIS A 39 -29.18 -3.16 -11.10
N CYS A 40 -29.52 -1.88 -11.04
CA CYS A 40 -29.90 -1.07 -12.20
C CYS A 40 -28.72 -0.87 -13.17
N LEU A 41 -27.51 -0.63 -12.66
CA LEU A 41 -26.29 -0.61 -13.47
C LEU A 41 -26.01 -1.97 -14.14
N GLY A 42 -26.41 -3.08 -13.52
CA GLY A 42 -26.25 -4.43 -14.05
C GLY A 42 -27.27 -4.81 -15.13
N LYS A 43 -28.52 -4.34 -15.04
CA LYS A 43 -29.62 -4.74 -15.93
C LYS A 43 -30.19 -3.55 -16.74
N TYR A 44 -30.17 -3.69 -18.06
CA TYR A 44 -30.84 -2.90 -19.10
C TYR A 44 -30.55 -1.38 -19.19
N THR A 45 -30.10 -0.70 -18.12
CA THR A 45 -29.85 0.75 -18.13
C THR A 45 -28.37 1.15 -18.13
N LYS A 46 -27.46 0.16 -18.17
CA LYS A 46 -26.01 0.37 -18.05
C LYS A 46 -25.45 1.42 -19.01
N LYS A 47 -25.84 1.39 -20.30
CA LYS A 47 -25.31 2.32 -21.32
C LYS A 47 -25.78 3.76 -21.09
N SER A 48 -27.08 3.96 -20.87
CA SER A 48 -27.66 5.30 -20.66
C SER A 48 -27.20 5.93 -19.35
N LEU A 49 -27.16 5.14 -18.27
CA LEU A 49 -26.72 5.61 -16.96
C LEU A 49 -25.21 5.89 -16.93
N THR A 50 -24.37 5.06 -17.56
CA THR A 50 -22.93 5.35 -17.66
C THR A 50 -22.64 6.57 -18.53
N LEU A 51 -23.39 6.77 -19.62
CA LEU A 51 -23.27 7.99 -20.44
C LEU A 51 -23.64 9.24 -19.63
N LEU A 52 -24.74 9.19 -18.86
CA LEU A 52 -25.14 10.27 -17.96
C LEU A 52 -24.06 10.56 -16.91
N LEU A 53 -23.53 9.53 -16.25
CA LEU A 53 -22.47 9.69 -15.25
C LEU A 53 -21.18 10.27 -15.85
N LYS A 54 -20.81 9.86 -17.07
CA LYS A 54 -19.66 10.45 -17.79
C LYS A 54 -19.88 11.93 -18.09
N ARG A 55 -21.09 12.33 -18.50
CA ARG A 55 -21.47 13.74 -18.72
C ARG A 55 -21.40 14.55 -17.43
N LEU A 56 -22.01 14.03 -16.36
CA LEU A 56 -22.04 14.68 -15.05
C LEU A 56 -20.63 14.85 -14.45
N ALA A 57 -19.73 13.88 -14.69
CA ALA A 57 -18.34 13.93 -14.28
C ALA A 57 -17.43 14.69 -15.27
N ASN A 58 -18.00 15.31 -16.31
CA ASN A 58 -17.29 16.02 -17.38
C ASN A 58 -16.20 15.20 -18.09
N LEU A 59 -16.33 13.86 -18.12
CA LEU A 59 -15.37 12.96 -18.78
C LEU A 59 -15.47 13.01 -20.31
N GLU A 60 -16.51 13.65 -20.87
CA GLU A 60 -16.59 13.92 -22.31
C GLU A 60 -15.49 14.86 -22.80
N VAL A 61 -14.86 15.64 -21.90
CA VAL A 61 -13.68 16.46 -22.23
C VAL A 61 -12.56 15.60 -22.80
N ILE A 62 -12.37 14.37 -22.32
CA ILE A 62 -11.34 13.44 -22.82
C ILE A 62 -11.54 13.13 -24.31
N GLN A 63 -12.78 13.10 -24.81
CA GLN A 63 -13.06 12.85 -26.24
C GLN A 63 -12.87 14.09 -27.11
N LYS A 64 -12.85 15.27 -26.50
CA LYS A 64 -12.73 16.57 -27.19
C LYS A 64 -11.33 17.15 -27.10
N LEU A 65 -10.48 16.62 -26.22
CA LEU A 65 -9.08 17.00 -26.10
C LEU A 65 -8.31 16.43 -27.28
N ASP A 66 -7.73 17.32 -28.08
CA ASP A 66 -6.70 16.96 -29.04
C ASP A 66 -5.37 16.88 -28.28
N ILE A 67 -4.87 15.66 -28.09
CA ILE A 67 -3.64 15.40 -27.34
C ILE A 67 -2.55 15.11 -28.38
N GLU A 68 -1.65 16.08 -28.56
CA GLU A 68 -0.52 15.96 -29.50
C GLU A 68 0.51 14.92 -29.05
N ASP A 69 0.61 14.71 -27.74
CA ASP A 69 1.55 13.78 -27.13
C ASP A 69 1.21 12.32 -27.48
N LEU A 70 2.24 11.54 -27.83
CA LEU A 70 2.09 10.10 -28.04
C LEU A 70 1.70 9.41 -26.72
N PRO A 71 0.77 8.44 -26.76
CA PRO A 71 0.40 7.71 -25.56
C PRO A 71 1.60 6.93 -25.03
N THR A 72 1.74 6.91 -23.70
CA THR A 72 2.75 6.09 -23.01
C THR A 72 2.04 4.99 -22.23
N ASP A 73 2.32 3.73 -22.55
CA ASP A 73 1.74 2.58 -21.83
C ASP A 73 2.29 2.46 -20.40
N PHE A 74 3.51 2.94 -20.18
CA PHE A 74 4.20 2.91 -18.89
C PHE A 74 4.84 4.27 -18.57
N PRO A 75 5.05 4.60 -17.29
CA PRO A 75 5.74 5.83 -16.91
C PRO A 75 7.15 5.89 -17.51
N ILE A 76 7.43 6.93 -18.30
CA ILE A 76 8.77 7.19 -18.81
C ILE A 76 9.64 7.68 -17.66
N ARG A 77 10.68 6.90 -17.31
CA ARG A 77 11.68 7.32 -16.32
C ARG A 77 12.65 8.30 -16.97
N LYS A 78 12.70 9.53 -16.45
CA LYS A 78 13.84 10.41 -16.75
C LYS A 78 15.08 9.82 -16.08
N PRO A 79 16.25 9.81 -16.74
CA PRO A 79 17.51 9.48 -16.09
C PRO A 79 17.68 10.45 -14.91
N MET A 80 17.59 9.93 -13.70
CA MET A 80 17.88 10.70 -12.51
C MET A 80 19.40 10.69 -12.35
N GLU A 81 20.02 11.85 -12.25
CA GLU A 81 21.39 11.91 -11.74
C GLU A 81 21.41 11.20 -10.38
N SER A 82 22.41 10.36 -10.14
CA SER A 82 22.49 9.62 -8.88
C SER A 82 22.39 10.64 -7.75
N PRO A 83 21.37 10.57 -6.88
CA PRO A 83 21.35 11.44 -5.72
C PRO A 83 22.66 11.18 -4.98
N GLU A 84 23.45 12.23 -4.79
CA GLU A 84 24.63 12.16 -3.94
C GLU A 84 24.20 11.54 -2.61
N ALA A 85 24.95 10.53 -2.14
CA ALA A 85 24.62 9.83 -0.92
C ALA A 85 24.57 10.84 0.23
N LYS A 86 23.36 11.28 0.58
CA LYS A 86 23.16 12.09 1.78
C LYS A 86 23.54 11.20 2.94
N ASN A 87 24.63 11.57 3.64
CA ASN A 87 24.99 10.92 4.88
C ASN A 87 23.80 11.06 5.84
N ILE A 88 23.13 9.95 6.08
CA ILE A 88 22.01 9.90 7.01
C ILE A 88 22.62 9.94 8.41
N ASP A 89 22.31 10.98 9.17
CA ASP A 89 22.70 11.07 10.57
C ASP A 89 21.97 9.99 11.37
N MET A 90 22.71 8.96 11.75
CA MET A 90 22.19 7.81 12.50
C MET A 90 21.83 8.21 13.94
N GLU A 91 22.52 9.19 14.55
CA GLU A 91 22.27 9.60 15.94
C GLU A 91 20.94 10.35 16.08
N ALA A 92 20.61 11.20 15.12
CA ALA A 92 19.31 11.90 15.07
C ALA A 92 18.11 10.92 14.96
N ILE A 93 18.29 9.79 14.27
CA ILE A 93 17.26 8.73 14.18
C ILE A 93 17.11 8.02 15.53
N PHE A 94 18.21 7.78 16.25
CA PHE A 94 18.17 7.07 17.53
C PHE A 94 17.64 7.92 18.69
N GLY A 95 17.80 9.25 18.65
CA GLY A 95 17.24 10.17 19.64
C GLY A 95 15.71 10.28 19.62
N ALA A 96 15.04 9.88 18.52
CA ALA A 96 13.60 10.02 18.35
C ALA A 96 12.74 8.99 19.14
N LYS A 97 13.36 7.98 19.77
CA LYS A 97 12.64 6.89 20.45
C LYS A 97 11.79 7.36 21.63
N GLU A 98 12.16 8.45 22.31
CA GLU A 98 11.42 8.92 23.49
C GLU A 98 9.98 9.38 23.19
N ILE A 99 9.63 9.64 21.92
CA ILE A 99 8.32 10.20 21.53
C ILE A 99 7.40 9.14 20.87
N TRP A 100 7.93 7.97 20.48
CA TRP A 100 7.16 7.01 19.68
C TRP A 100 6.62 5.84 20.52
N PRO A 101 5.29 5.68 20.67
CA PRO A 101 4.70 4.69 21.59
C PRO A 101 4.65 3.26 21.02
N TYR A 102 5.10 3.04 19.79
CA TYR A 102 5.03 1.74 19.11
C TYR A 102 6.37 1.03 19.10
N LEU A 103 6.33 -0.30 19.21
CA LEU A 103 7.51 -1.14 19.09
C LEU A 103 8.10 -1.08 17.68
N THR A 104 9.41 -0.93 17.61
CA THR A 104 10.19 -0.96 16.38
C THR A 104 10.73 -2.37 16.10
N ILE A 105 11.20 -2.59 14.87
CA ILE A 105 11.95 -3.81 14.49
C ILE A 105 13.10 -4.08 15.47
N ARG A 106 13.81 -3.03 15.91
CA ARG A 106 14.93 -3.14 16.86
C ARG A 106 14.45 -3.66 18.21
N ASP A 107 13.32 -3.17 18.72
CA ASP A 107 12.79 -3.58 20.03
C ASP A 107 12.46 -5.07 20.04
N TYR A 108 11.86 -5.59 18.95
CA TYR A 108 11.64 -7.03 18.80
C TYR A 108 12.96 -7.81 18.78
N ARG A 109 13.91 -7.37 17.96
CA ARG A 109 15.23 -8.03 17.87
C ARG A 109 15.95 -8.06 19.21
N GLU A 110 16.01 -6.92 19.91
CA GLU A 110 16.65 -6.82 21.23
C GLU A 110 15.95 -7.74 22.23
N ALA A 111 14.61 -7.74 22.27
CA ALA A 111 13.85 -8.62 23.14
C ALA A 111 14.12 -10.12 22.87
N TYR A 112 14.33 -10.51 21.60
CA TYR A 112 14.71 -11.88 21.23
C TYR A 112 16.16 -12.21 21.62
N LEU A 113 17.11 -11.31 21.35
CA LEU A 113 18.52 -11.50 21.71
C LEU A 113 18.73 -11.58 23.22
N PHE A 114 18.06 -10.73 23.99
CA PHE A 114 18.10 -10.73 25.46
C PHE A 114 17.16 -11.75 26.09
N LYS A 115 16.53 -12.62 25.29
CA LYS A 115 15.62 -13.69 25.74
C LYS A 115 14.47 -13.19 26.63
N GLN A 116 14.06 -11.93 26.46
CA GLN A 116 12.90 -11.36 27.14
C GLN A 116 11.58 -11.91 26.57
N THR A 117 11.60 -12.26 25.28
CA THR A 117 10.50 -12.96 24.60
C THR A 117 11.05 -13.80 23.45
N THR A 118 10.19 -14.53 22.74
CA THR A 118 10.56 -15.34 21.58
C THR A 118 9.66 -15.02 20.39
N PRO A 119 10.12 -15.21 19.14
CA PRO A 119 9.27 -15.11 17.96
C PRO A 119 7.99 -15.94 18.08
N THR A 120 8.08 -17.17 18.64
CA THR A 120 6.90 -18.03 18.86
C THR A 120 5.90 -17.44 19.86
N ALA A 121 6.36 -16.83 20.95
CA ALA A 121 5.46 -16.19 21.93
C ALA A 121 4.75 -14.97 21.31
N VAL A 122 5.49 -14.16 20.55
CA VAL A 122 4.94 -13.01 19.82
C VAL A 122 3.90 -13.46 18.78
N ALA A 123 4.22 -14.48 17.99
CA ALA A 123 3.32 -15.02 16.97
C ALA A 123 1.97 -15.50 17.56
N LYS A 124 1.99 -16.24 18.67
CA LYS A 124 0.77 -16.67 19.37
C LYS A 124 -0.10 -15.48 19.77
N LYS A 125 0.50 -14.48 20.40
CA LYS A 125 -0.22 -13.27 20.84
C LYS A 125 -0.83 -12.52 19.66
N ILE A 126 -0.15 -12.45 18.51
CA ILE A 126 -0.67 -11.80 17.31
C ILE A 126 -1.85 -12.58 16.73
N ILE A 127 -1.76 -13.91 16.66
CA ILE A 127 -2.88 -14.76 16.20
C ILE A 127 -4.11 -14.54 17.09
N ASP A 128 -3.91 -14.54 18.41
CA ASP A 128 -4.99 -14.30 19.38
C ASP A 128 -5.62 -12.92 19.19
N LEU A 129 -4.80 -11.88 18.98
CA LEU A 129 -5.27 -10.52 18.69
C LEU A 129 -6.08 -10.45 17.39
N CYS A 130 -5.64 -11.14 16.34
CA CYS A 130 -6.35 -11.17 15.05
C CYS A 130 -7.73 -11.83 15.16
N HIS A 131 -7.88 -12.80 16.05
CA HIS A 131 -9.17 -13.42 16.35
C HIS A 131 -10.03 -12.62 17.34
N GLY A 132 -9.47 -11.60 18.00
CA GLY A 132 -10.18 -10.75 18.94
C GLY A 132 -11.23 -9.85 18.26
N GLU A 133 -12.29 -9.51 18.98
CA GLU A 133 -13.43 -8.73 18.47
C GLU A 133 -13.03 -7.35 17.94
N THR A 134 -12.06 -6.70 18.58
CA THR A 134 -11.58 -5.37 18.18
C THR A 134 -10.93 -5.39 16.80
N ILE A 135 -10.04 -6.34 16.51
CA ILE A 135 -9.38 -6.41 15.20
C ILE A 135 -10.38 -6.85 14.12
N LYS A 136 -11.28 -7.76 14.49
CA LYS A 136 -12.36 -8.21 13.61
C LYS A 136 -13.31 -7.08 13.21
N SER A 137 -13.64 -6.16 14.12
CA SER A 137 -14.54 -5.03 13.80
C SER A 137 -13.94 -4.04 12.80
N TYR A 138 -12.62 -3.91 12.77
CA TYR A 138 -11.90 -3.11 11.77
C TYR A 138 -11.63 -3.84 10.45
N ASN A 139 -11.97 -5.14 10.36
CA ASN A 139 -11.61 -5.99 9.21
C ASN A 139 -10.12 -5.86 8.82
N ALA A 140 -9.23 -5.69 9.80
CA ALA A 140 -7.82 -5.39 9.52
C ALA A 140 -7.07 -6.60 8.95
N THR A 141 -7.58 -7.81 9.17
CA THR A 141 -7.05 -9.07 8.64
C THR A 141 -8.14 -9.80 7.88
N VAL A 142 -7.90 -10.08 6.60
CA VAL A 142 -8.81 -10.86 5.74
C VAL A 142 -8.53 -12.36 5.87
N GLU A 143 -7.26 -12.75 6.01
CA GLU A 143 -6.82 -14.14 6.14
C GLU A 143 -5.63 -14.22 7.09
N ILE A 144 -5.61 -15.25 7.93
CA ILE A 144 -4.45 -15.65 8.72
C ILE A 144 -4.31 -17.17 8.63
N ARG A 145 -3.08 -17.69 8.54
CA ARG A 145 -2.76 -19.13 8.52
C ARG A 145 -1.99 -19.49 9.78
N PRO A 146 -2.68 -19.78 10.91
CA PRO A 146 -2.04 -19.93 12.21
C PRO A 146 -0.92 -20.97 12.22
N ASP A 147 -1.12 -22.10 11.55
CA ASP A 147 -0.15 -23.19 11.51
C ASP A 147 1.14 -22.77 10.80
N GLU A 148 1.03 -22.12 9.62
CA GLU A 148 2.18 -21.61 8.86
C GLU A 148 2.92 -20.52 9.64
N VAL A 149 2.19 -19.62 10.29
CA VAL A 149 2.77 -18.54 11.11
C VAL A 149 3.51 -19.11 12.31
N LEU A 150 2.91 -20.08 13.02
CA LEU A 150 3.53 -20.71 14.19
C LEU A 150 4.74 -21.56 13.79
N GLU A 151 4.69 -22.26 12.66
CA GLU A 151 5.82 -23.02 12.14
C GLU A 151 7.01 -22.11 11.82
N ALA A 152 6.78 -21.02 11.08
CA ALA A 152 7.82 -20.04 10.77
C ALA A 152 8.40 -19.41 12.04
N ALA A 153 7.54 -19.07 13.01
CA ALA A 153 7.97 -18.50 14.28
C ALA A 153 8.79 -19.50 15.13
N LYS A 154 8.43 -20.80 15.14
CA LYS A 154 9.23 -21.84 15.81
C LYS A 154 10.62 -21.98 15.21
N GLN A 155 10.73 -21.96 13.87
CA GLN A 155 12.03 -22.00 13.19
C GLN A 155 12.88 -20.77 13.52
N SER A 156 12.26 -19.59 13.61
CA SER A 156 12.95 -18.37 14.04
C SER A 156 13.42 -18.46 15.50
N THR A 157 12.56 -18.92 16.43
CA THR A 157 12.94 -19.13 17.83
C THR A 157 14.15 -20.07 17.96
N ALA A 158 14.16 -21.20 17.25
CA ALA A 158 15.29 -22.12 17.25
C ALA A 158 16.60 -21.44 16.78
N ARG A 159 16.53 -20.60 15.73
CA ARG A 159 17.69 -19.83 15.27
C ARG A 159 18.20 -18.84 16.33
N TYR A 160 17.32 -18.17 17.06
CA TYR A 160 17.72 -17.30 18.16
C TYR A 160 18.34 -18.09 19.32
N ASP A 161 17.79 -19.25 19.67
CA ASP A 161 18.34 -20.12 20.72
C ASP A 161 19.74 -20.65 20.36
N GLU A 162 19.98 -20.93 19.08
CA GLU A 162 21.30 -21.33 18.55
C GLU A 162 22.27 -20.16 18.29
N GLY A 163 21.83 -18.90 18.45
CA GLY A 163 22.63 -17.72 18.12
C GLY A 163 22.88 -17.52 16.61
N LYS A 164 22.03 -18.10 15.75
CA LYS A 164 22.13 -18.08 14.28
C LYS A 164 20.95 -17.34 13.62
N SER A 165 20.54 -16.21 14.17
CA SER A 165 19.48 -15.40 13.57
C SER A 165 19.88 -14.90 12.17
N LEU A 166 18.94 -14.88 11.23
CA LEU A 166 19.22 -14.60 9.80
C LEU A 166 19.53 -13.13 9.52
N SER A 167 18.81 -12.22 10.18
CA SER A 167 18.94 -10.77 9.97
C SER A 167 18.24 -9.98 11.08
N VAL A 168 18.23 -8.64 10.95
CA VAL A 168 17.42 -7.73 11.77
C VAL A 168 15.92 -8.05 11.76
N LEU A 169 15.43 -8.70 10.70
CA LEU A 169 14.01 -9.01 10.50
C LEU A 169 13.66 -10.46 10.88
N ASP A 170 14.61 -11.26 11.35
CA ASP A 170 14.32 -12.64 11.73
C ASP A 170 13.34 -12.66 12.91
N GLY A 171 12.17 -13.28 12.70
CA GLY A 171 11.11 -13.40 13.70
C GLY A 171 10.21 -12.18 13.86
N VAL A 172 10.47 -11.09 13.12
CA VAL A 172 9.65 -9.87 13.20
C VAL A 172 8.34 -10.05 12.44
N PRO A 173 7.18 -9.82 13.07
CA PRO A 173 5.88 -10.00 12.43
C PRO A 173 5.59 -8.88 11.41
N PHE A 174 4.98 -9.25 10.29
CA PHE A 174 4.48 -8.28 9.29
C PHE A 174 3.21 -8.82 8.62
N PHE A 175 2.44 -7.90 8.07
CA PHE A 175 1.25 -8.19 7.28
C PHE A 175 1.49 -7.85 5.81
N VAL A 176 0.84 -8.59 4.93
CA VAL A 176 0.93 -8.40 3.48
C VAL A 176 -0.46 -8.06 2.95
N LYS A 177 -0.52 -7.11 2.02
CA LYS A 177 -1.78 -6.74 1.37
C LYS A 177 -2.33 -7.93 0.56
N GLU A 178 -3.62 -8.21 0.69
CA GLU A 178 -4.27 -9.40 0.10
C GLU A 178 -4.10 -9.57 -1.41
N HIS A 179 -3.78 -8.51 -2.16
CA HIS A 179 -3.54 -8.61 -3.61
C HIS A 179 -2.17 -9.24 -3.94
N ILE A 180 -1.34 -9.55 -2.93
CA ILE A 180 -0.02 -10.15 -3.08
C ILE A 180 -0.09 -11.61 -2.62
N LYS A 181 0.28 -12.53 -3.50
CA LYS A 181 0.31 -13.96 -3.20
C LYS A 181 1.50 -14.31 -2.30
N ILE A 182 1.21 -14.87 -1.13
CA ILE A 182 2.22 -15.47 -0.25
C ILE A 182 2.26 -16.97 -0.50
N VAL A 183 3.45 -17.50 -0.74
CA VAL A 183 3.72 -18.93 -0.84
C VAL A 183 4.71 -19.32 0.25
N LYS A 184 4.49 -20.48 0.87
CA LYS A 184 5.48 -21.07 1.77
C LYS A 184 6.74 -21.34 0.95
N ALA A 185 7.88 -20.84 1.43
CA ALA A 185 9.15 -21.15 0.81
C ALA A 185 9.35 -22.68 0.86
N SER A 186 9.42 -23.31 -0.32
CA SER A 186 9.81 -24.71 -0.41
C SER A 186 11.29 -24.79 -0.04
N MET A 187 11.63 -25.56 0.99
CA MET A 187 13.03 -25.84 1.31
C MET A 187 13.58 -26.74 0.19
N ASN A 188 14.44 -26.16 -0.65
CA ASN A 188 15.36 -26.93 -1.49
C ASN A 188 16.59 -27.32 -0.68
#